data_AF-A0A2V1BJ68-F1
#
_entry.id   AF-A0A2V1BJ68-F1
#
_cell.length_a   1.000
_cell.length_b   1.000
_cell.length_c   1.000
_cell.angle_alpha   90.00
_cell.angle_beta   90.00
_cell.angle_gamma   90.00
#
_symmetry.space_group_name_H-M   'P 1'
#
loop_
_entity.id
_entity.type
_entity.pdbx_description
1 polymer ?
#
loop_
_entity_poly.entity_id
_entity_poly.type
_entity_poly.pdbx_seq_one_letter_code
_entity_poly.pdbx_strand_id
1 'polypeptide(L)'
;MPKMSMHSVANLPRLSSTDLSKIILSQASSNVDSSTPPSSIAIIDVRDDDHIGGHIKHSIHAPSTTLDTKIPELVRKLKDKETVVFHCALSQQRGPSAALRYIRERDRLLGLSANLQSGSGVGQVLKKNKEEKEKAEAETDGPWEDVEEEGEGEKNEQKVYVLDRGFVGWQERYGEDPRLTEGYRKEIWKEGYWM
;
A
#
# COMPACT_ATOMS: atom_id res chain seq x y z
N MET A 1 -27.27 -0.90 0.32
CA MET A 1 -26.51 -0.70 -0.94
C MET A 1 -25.03 -0.72 -0.58
N PRO A 2 -24.21 -1.62 -1.14
CA PRO A 2 -22.78 -1.56 -0.92
C PRO A 2 -22.25 -0.24 -1.48
N LYS A 3 -21.56 0.52 -0.63
CA LYS A 3 -20.91 1.78 -1.00
C LYS A 3 -19.71 1.42 -1.88
N MET A 4 -19.93 1.29 -3.19
CA MET A 4 -18.80 1.15 -4.11
C MET A 4 -18.02 2.45 -4.04
N SER A 5 -16.88 2.42 -3.37
CA SER A 5 -15.93 3.51 -3.44
C SER A 5 -15.40 3.58 -4.86
N MET A 6 -16.03 4.41 -5.70
CA MET A 6 -15.54 4.68 -7.05
C MET A 6 -14.33 5.60 -6.95
N HIS A 7 -13.19 5.04 -6.54
CA HIS A 7 -11.93 5.73 -6.57
C HIS A 7 -11.57 6.03 -8.04
N SER A 8 -11.42 7.31 -8.35
CA SER A 8 -10.92 7.82 -9.63
C SER A 8 -9.71 8.70 -9.34
N VAL A 9 -8.86 8.94 -10.34
CA VAL A 9 -7.70 9.84 -10.20
C VAL A 9 -8.11 11.23 -9.68
N ALA A 10 -9.29 11.72 -10.05
CA ALA A 10 -9.80 13.02 -9.63
C ALA A 10 -10.22 13.07 -8.15
N ASN A 11 -10.64 11.94 -7.59
CA ASN A 11 -11.22 11.86 -6.24
C ASN A 11 -10.26 11.25 -5.20
N LEU A 12 -9.02 10.92 -5.58
CA LEU A 12 -8.02 10.42 -4.64
C LEU A 12 -7.67 11.50 -3.62
N PRO A 13 -7.74 11.21 -2.31
CA PRO A 13 -7.41 12.19 -1.30
C PRO A 13 -5.91 12.51 -1.37
N ARG A 14 -5.58 13.79 -1.21
CA ARG A 14 -4.21 14.29 -1.22
C ARG A 14 -3.75 14.64 0.18
N LEU A 15 -2.48 14.40 0.46
CA LEU A 15 -1.82 14.77 1.71
C LEU A 15 -0.75 15.81 1.43
N SER A 16 -0.73 16.91 2.17
CA SER A 16 0.31 17.93 1.99
C SER A 16 1.66 17.46 2.55
N SER A 17 2.76 17.99 2.01
CA SER A 17 4.10 17.73 2.59
C SER A 17 4.16 18.15 4.06
N THR A 18 3.45 19.22 4.44
CA THR A 18 3.34 19.66 5.83
C THR A 18 2.73 18.60 6.72
N ASP A 19 1.59 18.05 6.32
CA ASP A 19 0.85 17.11 7.17
C ASP A 19 1.56 15.77 7.24
N LEU A 20 2.13 15.30 6.13
CA LEU A 20 2.97 14.11 6.13
C LEU A 20 4.18 14.27 7.06
N SER A 21 4.87 15.42 7.05
CA SER A 21 6.00 15.65 7.96
C SER A 21 5.61 15.58 9.44
N LYS A 22 4.44 16.11 9.80
CA LYS A 22 3.92 16.06 11.18
C LYS A 22 3.62 14.62 11.60
N ILE A 23 3.03 13.83 10.70
CA ILE A 23 2.74 12.40 10.94
C ILE A 23 4.05 11.62 11.16
N ILE A 24 5.06 11.83 10.31
CA ILE A 24 6.35 11.15 10.45
C ILE A 24 7.02 11.54 11.78
N LEU A 25 7.08 12.83 12.11
CA LEU A 25 7.74 13.31 13.33
C LEU A 25 7.01 12.90 14.61
N SER A 26 5.68 12.84 14.61
CA SER A 26 4.91 12.40 15.77
C SER A 26 5.16 10.91 16.07
N GLN A 27 5.26 10.08 15.04
CA GLN A 27 5.52 8.64 15.17
C GLN A 27 6.99 8.33 15.46
N ALA A 28 7.92 9.15 14.95
CA ALA A 28 9.32 9.03 15.30
C ALA A 28 9.58 9.30 16.78
N SER A 29 8.74 10.13 17.44
CA SER A 29 8.86 10.42 18.87
C SER A 29 8.42 9.27 19.77
N SER A 30 7.57 8.36 19.27
CA SER A 30 7.16 7.14 19.97
C SER A 30 8.08 5.94 19.74
N ASN A 31 8.93 5.99 18.72
CA ASN A 31 9.89 4.93 18.42
C ASN A 31 11.21 5.21 19.14
N VAL A 32 11.68 4.26 19.94
CA VAL A 32 12.94 4.35 20.71
C VAL A 32 14.17 4.40 19.79
N ASP A 33 14.04 3.96 18.53
CA ASP A 33 15.08 4.00 17.52
C ASP A 33 14.63 4.76 16.26
N SER A 34 15.34 5.83 15.94
CA SER A 34 15.16 6.66 14.74
C SER A 34 15.37 5.92 13.40
N SER A 35 15.94 4.71 13.45
CA SER A 35 16.15 3.83 12.30
C SER A 35 14.91 2.99 11.95
N THR A 36 13.93 2.89 12.87
CA THR A 36 12.77 2.02 12.67
C THR A 36 11.67 2.76 11.89
N PRO A 37 11.14 2.18 10.80
CA PRO A 37 10.06 2.78 10.04
C PRO A 37 8.78 2.85 10.88
N PRO A 38 7.92 3.85 10.66
CA PRO A 38 6.64 3.91 11.35
C PRO A 38 5.78 2.66 11.16
N SER A 39 5.15 2.20 12.25
CA SER A 39 4.38 0.95 12.23
C SER A 39 3.03 1.10 11.51
N SER A 40 2.36 2.25 11.57
CA SER A 40 1.01 2.43 11.00
C SER A 40 0.94 3.13 9.64
N ILE A 41 2.00 3.78 9.18
CA ILE A 41 2.06 4.44 7.86
C ILE A 41 3.11 3.79 6.96
N ALA A 42 2.83 3.73 5.66
CA ALA A 42 3.78 3.40 4.62
C ALA A 42 3.80 4.47 3.54
N ILE A 43 5.00 4.89 3.13
CA ILE A 43 5.21 5.88 2.07
C ILE A 43 5.81 5.16 0.88
N ILE A 44 5.16 5.24 -0.28
CA ILE A 44 5.52 4.51 -1.49
C ILE A 44 6.00 5.50 -2.54
N ASP A 45 7.29 5.42 -2.86
CA ASP A 45 7.91 6.22 -3.90
C ASP A 45 7.90 5.44 -5.21
N VAL A 46 7.14 5.92 -6.21
CA VAL A 46 7.02 5.27 -7.53
C VAL A 46 7.84 5.96 -8.62
N ARG A 47 8.84 6.77 -8.23
CA ARG A 47 9.83 7.30 -9.18
C ARG A 47 10.67 6.17 -9.78
N ASP A 48 11.12 6.39 -11.01
CA ASP A 48 11.96 5.46 -11.76
C ASP A 48 13.42 5.92 -11.62
N ASP A 49 14.09 6.29 -12.70
CA ASP A 49 15.46 6.82 -12.66
C ASP A 49 15.55 8.17 -11.93
N ASP A 50 14.43 8.91 -11.87
CA ASP A 50 14.27 10.17 -11.15
C ASP A 50 14.15 10.00 -9.62
N HIS A 51 14.37 8.79 -9.10
CA HIS A 51 14.53 8.53 -7.67
C HIS A 51 15.85 9.09 -7.11
N ILE A 52 16.84 9.33 -7.96
CA ILE A 52 18.14 9.89 -7.57
C ILE A 52 17.99 11.29 -6.93
N GLY A 53 18.91 11.63 -6.02
CA GLY A 53 18.97 12.94 -5.38
C GLY A 53 18.27 13.05 -4.03
N GLY A 54 17.68 11.95 -3.56
CA GLY A 54 17.11 11.82 -2.22
C GLY A 54 15.71 11.25 -2.26
N HIS A 55 15.25 10.75 -1.12
CA HIS A 55 13.94 10.16 -0.95
C HIS A 55 13.40 10.41 0.46
N ILE A 56 12.09 10.31 0.64
CA ILE A 56 11.47 10.50 1.94
C ILE A 56 11.95 9.38 2.86
N LYS A 57 12.35 9.73 4.09
CA LYS A 57 12.85 8.79 5.07
C LYS A 57 11.86 7.63 5.27
N HIS A 58 12.38 6.40 5.28
CA HIS A 58 11.60 5.15 5.38
C HIS A 58 10.65 4.85 4.22
N SER A 59 10.73 5.57 3.08
CA SER A 59 9.90 5.25 1.93
C SER A 59 10.31 3.90 1.31
N ILE A 60 9.32 3.19 0.78
CA ILE A 60 9.51 1.98 -0.02
C ILE A 60 9.60 2.42 -1.48
N HIS A 61 10.74 2.16 -2.12
CA HIS A 61 10.91 2.39 -3.55
C HIS A 61 10.24 1.29 -4.37
N ALA A 62 9.22 1.64 -5.14
CA ALA A 62 8.45 0.76 -6.00
C ALA A 62 8.27 1.40 -7.39
N PRO A 63 9.29 1.34 -8.27
CA PRO A 63 9.32 2.05 -9.56
C PRO A 63 8.08 1.80 -10.41
N SER A 64 7.52 2.86 -11.00
CA SER A 64 6.30 2.79 -11.80
C SER A 64 6.39 1.82 -12.99
N THR A 65 7.57 1.73 -13.60
CA THR A 65 7.90 0.83 -14.71
C THR A 65 7.75 -0.66 -14.38
N THR A 66 7.98 -1.04 -13.11
CA THR A 66 7.87 -2.43 -12.64
C THR A 66 6.69 -2.65 -11.70
N LEU A 67 5.89 -1.61 -11.45
CA LEU A 67 4.91 -1.62 -10.39
C LEU A 67 3.83 -2.66 -10.65
N ASP A 68 3.34 -2.81 -11.89
CA ASP A 68 2.20 -3.68 -12.22
C ASP A 68 2.40 -5.14 -11.79
N THR A 69 3.62 -5.67 -11.89
CA THR A 69 3.92 -7.04 -11.45
C THR A 69 4.12 -7.15 -9.94
N LYS A 70 4.43 -6.04 -9.27
CA LYS A 70 4.73 -5.96 -7.83
C LYS A 70 3.54 -5.56 -6.96
N ILE A 71 2.45 -5.01 -7.53
CA ILE A 71 1.28 -4.60 -6.73
C ILE A 71 0.75 -5.73 -5.84
N PRO A 72 0.61 -7.00 -6.29
CA PRO A 72 0.10 -8.07 -5.43
C PRO A 72 0.99 -8.31 -4.20
N GLU A 73 2.31 -8.22 -4.35
CA GLU A 73 3.26 -8.30 -3.24
C GLU A 73 3.13 -7.09 -2.32
N LEU A 74 3.03 -5.90 -2.91
CA LEU A 74 2.87 -4.65 -2.17
C LEU A 74 1.59 -4.66 -1.31
N VAL A 75 0.47 -5.14 -1.84
CA VAL A 75 -0.79 -5.31 -1.09
C VAL A 75 -0.59 -6.19 0.12
N ARG A 76 0.06 -7.36 -0.04
CA ARG A 76 0.30 -8.27 1.08
C ARG A 76 1.22 -7.65 2.13
N LYS A 77 2.27 -6.95 1.70
CA LYS A 77 3.23 -6.27 2.58
C LYS A 77 2.61 -5.12 3.38
N LEU A 78 1.64 -4.43 2.79
CA LEU A 78 1.03 -3.23 3.38
C LEU A 78 -0.30 -3.51 4.07
N LYS A 79 -0.79 -4.75 4.12
CA LYS A 79 -2.12 -5.10 4.62
C LYS A 79 -2.42 -4.59 6.04
N ASP A 80 -1.40 -4.56 6.91
CA ASP A 80 -1.52 -4.19 8.33
C ASP A 80 -1.26 -2.68 8.57
N LYS A 81 -1.01 -1.90 7.51
CA LYS A 81 -0.80 -0.46 7.61
C LYS A 81 -2.14 0.26 7.60
N GLU A 82 -2.34 1.18 8.54
CA GLU A 82 -3.54 2.03 8.57
C GLU A 82 -3.54 3.02 7.39
N THR A 83 -2.38 3.59 7.07
CA THR A 83 -2.23 4.64 6.06
C THR A 83 -1.17 4.28 5.03
N VAL A 84 -1.49 4.42 3.74
CA VAL A 84 -0.55 4.26 2.62
C VAL A 84 -0.53 5.56 1.80
N VAL A 85 0.65 6.12 1.59
CA VAL A 85 0.84 7.38 0.85
C VAL A 85 1.70 7.12 -0.38
N PHE A 86 1.14 7.29 -1.57
CA PHE A 86 1.86 7.17 -2.83
C PHE A 86 2.39 8.53 -3.30
N HIS A 87 3.56 8.55 -3.92
CA HIS A 87 4.07 9.75 -4.58
C HIS A 87 4.97 9.43 -5.77
N CYS A 88 5.18 10.41 -6.66
CA CYS A 88 6.29 10.38 -7.63
C CYS A 88 7.10 11.68 -7.53
N ALA A 89 7.71 12.16 -8.62
CA ALA A 89 8.39 13.45 -8.63
C ALA A 89 7.43 14.63 -8.37
N LEU A 90 6.34 14.74 -9.16
CA LEU A 90 5.35 15.83 -9.06
C LEU A 90 3.97 15.37 -8.56
N SER A 91 3.75 14.06 -8.46
CA SER A 91 2.46 13.44 -8.13
C SER A 91 1.27 13.86 -9.01
N GLN A 92 1.52 14.04 -10.31
CA GLN A 92 0.49 14.40 -11.30
C GLN A 92 -0.05 13.18 -12.08
N GLN A 93 0.79 12.18 -12.37
CA GLN A 93 0.42 11.01 -13.18
C GLN A 93 0.77 9.67 -12.52
N ARG A 94 2.08 9.38 -12.34
CA ARG A 94 2.56 8.09 -11.79
C ARG A 94 2.03 7.82 -10.37
N GLY A 95 2.14 8.80 -9.47
CA GLY A 95 1.64 8.69 -8.08
C GLY A 95 0.13 8.36 -7.99
N PRO A 96 -0.76 9.20 -8.57
CA PRO A 96 -2.20 8.90 -8.58
C PRO A 96 -2.56 7.58 -9.27
N SER A 97 -1.88 7.25 -10.37
CA SER A 97 -2.14 5.99 -11.10
C SER A 97 -1.74 4.77 -10.27
N ALA A 98 -0.59 4.83 -9.59
CA ALA A 98 -0.12 3.79 -8.69
C ALA A 98 -1.09 3.55 -7.51
N ALA A 99 -1.52 4.63 -6.86
CA ALA A 99 -2.50 4.55 -5.77
C ALA A 99 -3.80 3.87 -6.22
N LEU A 100 -4.31 4.25 -7.41
CA LEU A 100 -5.54 3.68 -7.94
C LEU A 100 -5.39 2.18 -8.28
N ARG A 101 -4.27 1.78 -8.88
CA ARG A 101 -3.98 0.37 -9.17
C ARG A 101 -3.86 -0.44 -7.88
N TYR A 102 -3.19 0.10 -6.86
CA TYR A 102 -3.06 -0.52 -5.56
C TYR A 102 -4.41 -0.75 -4.88
N ILE A 103 -5.27 0.27 -4.84
CA ILE A 103 -6.63 0.17 -4.27
C ILE A 103 -7.42 -0.95 -4.96
N ARG A 104 -7.44 -0.97 -6.30
CA ARG A 104 -8.17 -1.98 -7.07
C ARG A 104 -7.68 -3.39 -6.79
N GLU A 105 -6.37 -3.57 -6.74
CA GLU A 105 -5.76 -4.88 -6.49
C GLU A 105 -5.96 -5.33 -5.04
N ARG A 106 -5.87 -4.40 -4.08
CA ARG A 106 -6.20 -4.65 -2.67
C ARG A 106 -7.63 -5.12 -2.52
N ASP A 107 -8.57 -4.45 -3.16
CA ASP A 107 -9.99 -4.79 -3.06
C ASP A 107 -10.29 -6.15 -3.72
N ARG A 108 -9.56 -6.47 -4.80
CA ARG A 108 -9.60 -7.78 -5.47
C ARG A 108 -9.03 -8.90 -4.61
N LEU A 109 -7.87 -8.70 -3.98
CA LEU A 109 -7.15 -9.74 -3.24
C LEU A 109 -7.73 -9.99 -1.84
N LEU A 110 -8.10 -8.93 -1.11
CA LEU A 110 -8.59 -9.04 0.26
C LEU A 110 -10.10 -9.29 0.33
N GLY A 111 -10.75 -9.52 -0.81
CA GLY A 111 -12.18 -9.80 -0.85
C GLY A 111 -13.07 -8.65 -0.39
N LEU A 112 -12.54 -7.42 -0.26
CA LEU A 112 -13.38 -6.23 -0.05
C LEU A 112 -14.34 -6.01 -1.24
N SER A 113 -14.00 -6.55 -2.41
CA SER A 113 -14.88 -6.64 -3.58
C SER A 113 -15.71 -7.93 -3.66
N ALA A 114 -15.53 -8.92 -2.77
CA ALA A 114 -16.09 -10.27 -2.91
C ALA A 114 -17.59 -10.40 -2.54
N ASN A 115 -18.26 -9.31 -2.17
CA ASN A 115 -19.73 -9.26 -2.15
C ASN A 115 -20.34 -8.88 -3.52
N LEU A 116 -19.53 -8.74 -4.56
CA LEU A 116 -19.97 -8.56 -5.93
C LEU A 116 -19.52 -9.79 -6.76
N GLN A 117 -20.50 -10.57 -7.22
CA GLN A 117 -20.39 -11.70 -8.18
C GLN A 117 -20.23 -13.13 -7.61
N SER A 118 -21.21 -13.59 -6.82
CA SER A 118 -21.84 -14.88 -7.13
C SER A 118 -23.06 -14.60 -8.00
N GLY A 119 -22.83 -14.37 -9.30
CA GLY A 119 -23.90 -13.97 -10.22
C GLY A 119 -23.41 -13.47 -11.57
N SER A 120 -22.63 -14.28 -12.30
CA SER A 120 -22.61 -14.24 -13.75
C SER A 120 -22.01 -15.54 -14.27
N GLY A 121 -22.84 -16.34 -14.95
CA GLY A 121 -22.49 -17.67 -15.42
C GLY A 121 -21.56 -17.64 -16.62
N VAL A 122 -20.41 -18.30 -16.48
CA VAL A 122 -19.83 -19.16 -17.52
C VAL A 122 -19.23 -20.36 -16.79
N GLY A 123 -20.02 -21.43 -16.66
CA GLY A 123 -19.62 -22.62 -15.91
C GLY A 123 -20.76 -23.61 -15.72
N GLN A 124 -21.71 -23.68 -16.67
CA GLN A 124 -22.61 -24.82 -16.76
C GLN A 124 -21.96 -25.77 -17.77
N VAL A 125 -21.40 -26.88 -17.29
CA VAL A 125 -21.31 -28.20 -17.93
C VAL A 125 -20.29 -29.06 -17.14
N LEU A 126 -20.77 -30.21 -16.64
CA LEU A 126 -20.08 -31.29 -15.89
C LEU A 126 -19.86 -31.01 -14.39
N LYS A 127 -20.40 -31.75 -13.41
CA LYS A 127 -21.09 -33.04 -13.37
C LYS A 127 -21.99 -33.06 -12.14
N LYS A 128 -23.26 -33.42 -12.35
CA LYS A 128 -24.19 -33.87 -11.32
C LYS A 128 -23.98 -35.38 -11.08
N ASN A 129 -24.27 -35.81 -9.86
CA ASN A 129 -24.39 -37.17 -9.33
C ASN A 129 -23.05 -37.77 -8.86
N LYS A 130 -22.93 -38.30 -7.64
CA LYS A 130 -23.91 -39.19 -7.00
C LYS A 130 -23.67 -39.27 -5.47
N GLU A 131 -24.71 -39.02 -4.69
CA GLU A 131 -24.83 -39.55 -3.32
C GLU A 131 -24.96 -41.07 -3.40
N GLU A 132 -24.18 -41.81 -2.62
CA GLU A 132 -24.68 -42.71 -1.55
C GLU A 132 -23.53 -43.56 -0.94
N LYS A 133 -23.33 -43.30 0.35
CA LYS A 133 -23.18 -44.24 1.49
C LYS A 133 -21.99 -45.21 1.65
N GLU A 134 -21.33 -44.95 2.79
CA GLU A 134 -21.05 -45.83 3.94
C GLU A 134 -19.71 -46.60 4.05
N LYS A 135 -18.95 -46.14 5.07
CA LYS A 135 -18.24 -46.89 6.14
C LYS A 135 -16.95 -47.65 5.82
N ALA A 136 -15.84 -47.17 6.40
CA ALA A 136 -15.06 -47.94 7.39
C ALA A 136 -14.11 -47.00 8.15
N GLU A 137 -14.09 -47.18 9.47
CA GLU A 137 -13.27 -46.50 10.47
C GLU A 137 -11.82 -46.98 10.42
N ALA A 138 -10.87 -46.09 10.76
CA ALA A 138 -9.63 -46.46 11.44
C ALA A 138 -9.08 -45.22 12.18
N GLU A 139 -9.21 -45.27 13.50
CA GLU A 139 -8.61 -44.38 14.48
C GLU A 139 -7.07 -44.41 14.40
N THR A 140 -6.42 -43.26 14.58
CA THR A 140 -5.16 -43.21 15.33
C THR A 140 -4.98 -41.82 15.96
N ASP A 141 -4.65 -41.84 17.25
CA ASP A 141 -4.60 -40.75 18.21
C ASP A 141 -3.51 -39.69 17.99
N GLY A 142 -3.83 -38.44 18.38
CA GLY A 142 -2.97 -37.63 19.25
C GLY A 142 -2.19 -36.45 18.65
N PRO A 143 -1.92 -35.40 19.44
CA PRO A 143 -2.42 -34.04 19.16
C PRO A 143 -1.32 -32.99 18.96
N TRP A 144 -1.55 -32.02 18.07
CA TRP A 144 -0.84 -30.74 18.05
C TRP A 144 -1.85 -29.62 17.82
N GLU A 145 -2.21 -28.94 18.91
CA GLU A 145 -2.85 -27.63 18.89
C GLU A 145 -1.81 -26.61 18.43
N ASP A 146 -1.91 -26.15 17.19
CA ASP A 146 -1.42 -24.83 16.82
C ASP A 146 -2.62 -23.90 16.73
N VAL A 147 -2.91 -23.29 17.88
CA VAL A 147 -3.75 -22.11 17.99
C VAL A 147 -2.96 -20.95 17.39
N GLU A 148 -3.10 -20.74 16.08
CA GLU A 148 -2.92 -19.39 15.53
C GLU A 148 -4.28 -18.70 15.59
N GLU A 149 -4.53 -18.11 16.75
CA GLU A 149 -5.57 -17.12 16.96
C GLU A 149 -5.21 -15.90 16.09
N GLU A 150 -5.57 -15.95 14.81
CA GLU A 150 -5.64 -14.75 13.99
C GLU A 150 -6.74 -13.89 14.59
N GLY A 151 -6.35 -13.02 15.53
CA GLY A 151 -7.20 -12.00 16.07
C GLY A 151 -7.82 -11.23 14.90
N GLU A 152 -9.11 -11.44 14.67
CA GLU A 152 -9.94 -10.60 13.83
C GLU A 152 -10.03 -9.22 14.50
N GLY A 153 -8.94 -8.46 14.43
CA GLY A 153 -8.98 -7.04 14.70
C GLY A 153 -9.98 -6.42 13.73
N GLU A 154 -10.96 -5.69 14.27
CA GLU A 154 -11.88 -4.88 13.48
C GLU A 154 -11.09 -4.16 12.39
N LYS A 155 -11.29 -4.59 11.13
CA LYS A 155 -10.48 -4.14 9.98
C LYS A 155 -10.80 -2.67 9.71
N ASN A 156 -10.11 -1.78 10.40
CA ASN A 156 -10.11 -0.36 10.09
C ASN A 156 -9.75 -0.21 8.60
N GLU A 157 -10.62 0.46 7.85
CA GLU A 157 -10.44 0.69 6.43
C GLU A 157 -9.10 1.41 6.19
N GLN A 158 -8.17 0.75 5.49
CA GLN A 158 -6.87 1.33 5.17
C GLN A 158 -7.04 2.56 4.28
N LYS A 159 -6.51 3.69 4.72
CA LYS A 159 -6.56 4.97 4.03
C LYS A 159 -5.43 5.07 3.01
N VAL A 160 -5.75 5.43 1.77
CA VAL A 160 -4.78 5.60 0.69
C VAL A 160 -4.76 7.04 0.21
N TYR A 161 -3.59 7.68 0.24
CA TYR A 161 -3.40 9.08 -0.17
C TYR A 161 -2.37 9.21 -1.30
N VAL A 162 -2.42 10.35 -1.98
CA VAL A 162 -1.32 10.82 -2.84
C VAL A 162 -0.63 12.03 -2.20
N LEU A 163 0.69 12.01 -2.06
CA LEU A 163 1.45 13.17 -1.59
C LEU A 163 1.36 14.30 -2.60
N ASP A 164 0.90 15.46 -2.16
CA ASP A 164 0.77 16.63 -3.01
C ASP A 164 2.12 17.21 -3.42
N ARG A 165 2.21 17.64 -4.68
CA ARG A 165 3.44 18.08 -5.37
C ARG A 165 4.61 17.09 -5.39
N GLY A 166 4.40 15.85 -4.94
CA GLY A 166 5.41 14.77 -4.98
C GLY A 166 6.70 15.09 -4.24
N PHE A 167 7.79 14.42 -4.63
CA PHE A 167 9.09 14.64 -4.01
C PHE A 167 9.67 16.03 -4.31
N VAL A 168 9.35 16.65 -5.45
CA VAL A 168 9.77 18.02 -5.78
C VAL A 168 9.22 19.00 -4.74
N GLY A 169 7.93 18.92 -4.40
CA GLY A 169 7.35 19.76 -3.35
C GLY A 169 7.84 19.40 -1.95
N TRP A 170 8.16 18.13 -1.70
CA TRP A 170 8.74 17.69 -0.43
C TRP A 170 10.13 18.30 -0.20
N GLN A 171 11.03 18.15 -1.16
CA GLN A 171 12.43 18.53 -1.00
C GLN A 171 12.61 20.05 -0.89
N GLU A 172 11.75 20.84 -1.54
CA GLU A 172 11.73 22.32 -1.39
C GLU A 172 11.64 22.75 0.08
N ARG A 173 11.00 21.93 0.92
CA ARG A 173 10.73 22.26 2.32
C ARG A 173 11.53 21.42 3.31
N TYR A 174 11.76 20.14 3.00
CA TYR A 174 12.31 19.15 3.91
C TYR A 174 13.52 18.42 3.37
N GLY A 175 14.04 18.79 2.20
CA GLY A 175 15.16 18.09 1.56
C GLY A 175 16.39 18.03 2.47
N GLU A 176 16.72 19.15 3.12
CA GLU A 176 17.87 19.25 4.03
C GLU A 176 17.62 18.72 5.46
N ASP A 177 16.40 18.26 5.78
CA ASP A 177 16.09 17.72 7.11
C ASP A 177 16.35 16.20 7.17
N PRO A 178 17.42 15.73 7.85
CA PRO A 178 17.78 14.32 7.89
C PRO A 178 16.81 13.45 8.70
N ARG A 179 15.89 14.07 9.46
CA ARG A 179 14.83 13.35 10.16
C ARG A 179 13.70 12.93 9.21
N LEU A 180 13.63 13.57 8.05
CA LEU A 180 12.52 13.48 7.11
C LEU A 180 12.96 13.01 5.72
N THR A 181 14.21 13.25 5.35
CA THR A 181 14.75 12.94 4.02
C THR A 181 16.07 12.19 4.13
N GLU A 182 16.22 11.14 3.33
CA GLU A 182 17.44 10.33 3.25
C GLU A 182 18.12 10.52 1.89
N GLY A 183 19.45 10.41 1.89
CA GLY A 183 20.24 10.45 0.66
C GLY A 183 20.14 11.77 -0.12
N TYR A 184 19.70 12.86 0.52
CA TYR A 184 19.50 14.15 -0.15
C TYR A 184 20.82 14.70 -0.69
N ARG A 185 20.82 15.06 -1.98
CA ARG A 185 21.99 15.64 -2.67
C ARG A 185 21.63 17.01 -3.20
N LYS A 186 21.85 18.04 -2.38
CA LYS A 186 21.56 19.44 -2.71
C LYS A 186 22.03 19.86 -4.10
N GLU A 187 23.18 19.38 -4.58
CA GLU A 187 23.72 19.74 -5.90
C GLU A 187 22.86 19.24 -7.07
N ILE A 188 22.21 18.09 -6.95
CA ILE A 188 21.24 17.63 -7.96
C ILE A 188 20.06 18.60 -8.02
N TRP A 189 19.81 19.33 -6.93
CA TRP A 189 18.66 20.18 -6.78
C TRP A 189 18.91 21.69 -6.98
N LYS A 190 20.15 22.16 -7.18
CA LYS A 190 20.42 23.61 -7.34
C LYS A 190 20.15 24.14 -8.75
N GLU A 191 20.25 23.29 -9.77
CA GLU A 191 20.25 23.72 -11.19
C GLU A 191 18.94 23.41 -11.92
N GLY A 192 17.87 23.05 -11.19
CA GLY A 192 16.57 22.74 -11.79
C GLY A 192 16.57 21.44 -12.60
N TYR A 193 17.42 20.48 -12.24
CA TYR A 193 17.61 19.18 -12.92
C TYR A 193 16.34 18.30 -13.00
N TRP A 194 15.22 18.76 -12.44
CA TRP A 194 13.92 18.10 -12.43
C TRP A 194 12.83 18.81 -13.27
N MET A 195 13.15 19.95 -13.90
CA MET A 195 12.30 20.63 -14.89
C MET A 195 12.54 20.05 -16.28
#